data_AF-A0A0F9EVZ9-F1
#
_entry.id   AF-A0A0F9EVZ9-F1
#
_cell.length_a   1.000
_cell.length_b   1.000
_cell.length_c   1.000
_cell.angle_alpha   90.00
_cell.angle_beta   90.00
_cell.angle_gamma   90.00
#
_symmetry.space_group_name_H-M   'P 1'
#
loop_
_entity.id
_entity.type
_entity.pdbx_description
1 polymer ?
#
loop_
_entity_poly.entity_id
_entity_poly.type
_entity_poly.pdbx_seq_one_letter_code
_entity_poly.pdbx_strand_id
1 'polypeptide(L)'
;MAACQRVRGKERTTDMGTVLISPAEASFFGIPTVIFSVFILIFGIGIFTYIIIRRIAPLLNAAADPRLDRIMDRAKNTVRIAIFQYRQPR
;
A
#
# COMPACT_ATOMS: atom_id res chain seq x y z
N MET A 1 -36.60 -46.57 19.95
CA MET A 1 -36.44 -46.65 18.49
C MET A 1 -36.75 -45.28 17.90
N ALA A 2 -35.72 -44.44 17.74
CA ALA A 2 -35.84 -43.06 17.28
C ALA A 2 -35.64 -43.02 15.75
N ALA A 3 -36.71 -42.83 15.00
CA ALA A 3 -36.67 -42.76 13.55
C ALA A 3 -36.32 -41.34 13.09
N CYS A 4 -35.08 -41.19 12.62
CA CYS A 4 -34.66 -40.45 11.42
C CYS A 4 -35.60 -39.33 10.94
N GLN A 5 -35.32 -38.10 11.39
CA GLN A 5 -35.97 -36.90 10.89
C GLN A 5 -35.31 -36.48 9.56
N ARG A 6 -35.88 -36.98 8.46
CA ARG A 6 -35.54 -36.62 7.08
C ARG A 6 -36.00 -35.18 6.83
N VAL A 7 -35.08 -34.21 6.92
CA VAL A 7 -35.32 -32.82 6.50
C VAL A 7 -35.48 -32.79 4.99
N ARG A 8 -36.74 -32.98 4.59
CA ARG A 8 -37.27 -32.73 3.26
C ARG A 8 -37.17 -31.24 2.94
N GLY A 9 -36.69 -30.96 1.74
CA GLY A 9 -37.12 -29.84 0.92
C GLY A 9 -37.05 -28.48 1.60
N LYS A 10 -35.90 -27.82 1.47
CA LYS A 10 -35.83 -26.36 1.50
C LYS A 10 -36.73 -25.86 0.35
N GLU A 11 -37.99 -25.58 0.69
CA GLU A 11 -38.98 -25.01 -0.21
C GLU A 11 -38.50 -23.68 -0.76
N ARG A 12 -38.81 -23.49 -2.04
CA ARG A 12 -38.48 -22.33 -2.86
C ARG A 12 -39.00 -21.06 -2.20
N THR A 13 -38.07 -20.26 -1.70
CA THR A 13 -38.25 -18.82 -1.60
C THR A 13 -37.70 -18.22 -2.88
N THR A 14 -38.57 -17.55 -3.63
CA THR A 14 -38.16 -16.50 -4.57
C THR A 14 -37.36 -15.47 -3.78
N ASP A 15 -36.05 -15.64 -3.77
CA ASP A 15 -35.15 -14.58 -3.37
C ASP A 15 -34.55 -14.00 -4.64
N MET A 16 -34.36 -12.70 -4.66
CA MET A 16 -33.76 -11.95 -5.75
C MET A 16 -32.25 -12.25 -5.83
N GLY A 17 -31.87 -13.52 -5.75
CA GLY A 17 -30.52 -14.04 -5.96
C GLY A 17 -30.29 -14.20 -7.45
N THR A 18 -30.26 -13.08 -8.18
CA THR A 18 -29.64 -13.04 -9.50
C THR A 18 -28.27 -13.68 -9.36
N VAL A 19 -28.10 -14.81 -10.06
CA VAL A 19 -26.86 -15.57 -10.27
C VAL A 19 -25.64 -14.82 -9.72
N LEU A 20 -25.12 -15.26 -8.58
CA LEU A 20 -23.76 -14.91 -8.17
C LEU A 20 -22.81 -15.54 -9.20
N ILE A 21 -22.68 -14.92 -10.37
CA ILE A 21 -21.53 -15.17 -11.23
C ILE A 21 -20.36 -14.69 -10.37
N SER A 22 -19.63 -15.66 -9.83
CA SER A 22 -18.36 -15.36 -9.18
C SER A 22 -17.56 -14.52 -10.16
N PRO A 23 -16.98 -13.38 -9.74
CA PRO A 23 -16.19 -12.56 -10.64
C PRO A 23 -15.04 -13.34 -11.29
N ALA A 24 -14.68 -14.52 -10.78
CA ALA A 24 -13.76 -15.48 -11.41
C ALA A 24 -14.30 -16.14 -12.70
N GLU A 25 -15.62 -16.31 -12.80
CA GLU A 25 -16.34 -16.89 -13.96
C GLU A 25 -16.94 -15.81 -14.87
N ALA A 26 -16.91 -14.54 -14.44
CA ALA A 26 -17.33 -13.42 -15.27
C ALA A 26 -16.34 -13.26 -16.43
N SER A 27 -16.82 -13.43 -17.65
CA SER A 27 -16.03 -13.18 -18.86
C SER A 27 -16.19 -11.73 -19.27
N PHE A 28 -15.07 -11.00 -19.32
CA PHE A 28 -15.02 -9.68 -19.97
C PHE A 28 -14.41 -9.91 -21.36
N PHE A 29 -15.20 -9.68 -22.41
CA PHE A 29 -14.73 -9.81 -23.81
C PHE A 29 -14.27 -11.23 -24.22
N GLY A 30 -14.83 -12.30 -23.60
CA GLY A 30 -14.46 -13.69 -23.89
C GLY A 30 -13.22 -14.17 -23.13
N ILE A 31 -12.60 -13.32 -22.31
CA ILE A 31 -11.40 -13.63 -21.54
C ILE A 31 -11.77 -13.73 -20.05
N PRO A 32 -11.36 -14.80 -19.35
CA PRO A 32 -11.52 -14.89 -17.90
C PRO A 32 -10.81 -13.73 -17.20
N THR A 33 -11.53 -13.00 -16.34
CA THR A 33 -11.03 -11.88 -15.52
C THR A 33 -9.87 -12.25 -14.60
N VAL A 34 -9.67 -13.55 -14.31
CA VAL A 34 -8.53 -14.09 -13.57
C VAL A 34 -7.20 -13.69 -14.22
N ILE A 35 -7.15 -13.59 -15.55
CA ILE A 35 -5.95 -13.17 -16.26
C ILE A 35 -5.62 -11.71 -15.90
N PHE A 36 -6.63 -10.83 -15.94
CA PHE A 36 -6.46 -9.42 -15.59
C PHE A 36 -6.03 -9.21 -14.14
N SER A 37 -6.56 -9.97 -13.17
CA SER A 37 -6.17 -9.83 -11.77
C SER A 37 -4.70 -10.20 -11.54
N VAL A 38 -4.21 -11.26 -12.19
CA VAL A 38 -2.78 -11.65 -12.16
C VAL A 38 -1.92 -10.59 -12.86
N PHE A 39 -2.36 -10.06 -14.00
CA PHE A 39 -1.64 -8.99 -14.69
C PHE A 39 -1.52 -7.74 -13.81
N ILE A 40 -2.61 -7.27 -13.22
CA ILE A 40 -2.60 -6.10 -12.32
C ILE A 40 -1.67 -6.34 -11.14
N LEU A 41 -1.63 -7.56 -10.59
CA LEU A 41 -0.72 -7.90 -9.51
C LEU A 41 0.75 -7.81 -9.95
N ILE A 42 1.11 -8.40 -11.09
CA ILE A 42 2.48 -8.38 -11.63
C ILE A 42 2.92 -6.95 -11.96
N PHE A 43 2.07 -6.20 -12.67
CA PHE A 43 2.33 -4.80 -13.01
C PHE A 43 2.42 -3.92 -11.77
N GLY A 44 1.55 -4.14 -10.79
CA GLY A 44 1.57 -3.45 -9.51
C GLY A 44 2.89 -3.66 -8.77
N ILE A 45 3.37 -4.90 -8.67
CA ILE A 45 4.66 -5.22 -8.04
C ILE A 45 5.81 -4.57 -8.81
N GLY A 46 5.81 -4.63 -10.14
CA GLY A 46 6.85 -4.03 -10.97
C GLY A 46 6.96 -2.52 -10.79
N ILE A 47 5.83 -1.81 -10.91
CA ILE A 47 5.77 -0.35 -10.73
C ILE A 47 6.12 0.04 -9.29
N PHE A 48 5.60 -0.70 -8.31
CA PHE A 48 5.89 -0.45 -6.89
C PHE A 48 7.38 -0.56 -6.58
N THR A 49 8.01 -1.65 -7.05
CA THR A 49 9.46 -1.87 -6.87
C THR A 49 10.28 -0.77 -7.54
N TYR A 50 9.91 -0.37 -8.76
CA TYR A 50 10.55 0.74 -9.48
C TYR A 50 10.50 2.07 -8.69
N ILE A 51 9.33 2.39 -8.11
CA ILE A 51 9.15 3.61 -7.31
C ILE A 51 10.04 3.57 -6.05
N ILE A 52 10.10 2.43 -5.36
CA ILE A 52 10.94 2.25 -4.17
C ILE A 52 12.40 2.49 -4.51
N ILE A 53 12.94 1.85 -5.56
CA ILE A 53 14.33 2.00 -5.96
C ILE A 53 14.66 3.48 -6.24
N ARG A 54 13.77 4.17 -6.97
CA ARG A 54 13.99 5.57 -7.32
C ARG A 54 13.93 6.52 -6.13
N ARG A 55 13.18 6.18 -5.07
CA ARG A 55 13.14 6.94 -3.81
C ARG A 55 14.29 6.62 -2.87
N ILE A 56 14.83 5.41 -2.91
CA ILE A 56 16.00 5.02 -2.11
C ILE A 56 17.30 5.57 -2.71
N ALA A 57 17.40 5.68 -4.04
CA ALA A 57 18.56 6.24 -4.72
C ALA A 57 19.05 7.60 -4.14
N PRO A 58 18.20 8.62 -3.92
CA PRO A 58 18.64 9.86 -3.28
C PRO A 58 19.00 9.70 -1.80
N LEU A 59 18.44 8.72 -1.08
CA LEU A 59 18.81 8.44 0.31
C LEU A 59 20.18 7.77 0.41
N LEU A 60 20.50 6.91 -0.54
CA LEU A 60 21.82 6.28 -0.64
C LEU A 60 22.89 7.26 -1.11
N ASN A 61 22.53 8.17 -2.02
CA ASN A 61 23.43 9.21 -2.53
C ASN A 61 23.49 10.45 -1.63
N ALA A 62 22.59 10.58 -0.65
CA ALA A 62 22.71 11.61 0.36
C ALA A 62 23.98 11.34 1.16
N ALA A 63 24.86 12.35 1.24
CA ALA A 63 26.04 12.27 2.08
C ALA A 63 25.62 11.85 3.49
N ALA A 64 26.25 10.81 4.02
CA ALA A 64 26.15 10.50 5.44
C ALA A 64 26.53 11.79 6.18
N ASP A 65 25.59 12.39 6.90
CA ASP A 65 25.86 13.54 7.78
C ASP A 65 26.22 12.97 9.15
N PRO A 66 27.52 12.76 9.48
CA PRO A 66 27.94 12.44 10.84
C PRO A 66 27.59 13.63 11.74
N ARG A 67 26.39 13.56 12.31
CA ARG A 67 25.79 14.61 13.14
C ARG A 67 26.58 14.91 14.41
N LEU A 68 27.45 13.98 14.81
CA LEU A 68 28.18 14.03 16.07
C LEU A 68 29.56 14.70 15.96
N ASP A 69 30.16 14.81 14.77
CA ASP A 69 31.46 15.48 14.60
C ASP A 69 31.37 17.01 14.75
N ARG A 70 30.19 17.58 14.52
CA ARG A 70 29.96 19.04 14.45
C ARG A 70 29.13 19.59 15.60
N ILE A 71 29.06 18.89 16.74
CA ILE A 71 28.25 19.33 17.89
C ILE A 71 28.70 20.72 18.38
N MET A 72 30.01 20.97 18.44
CA MET A 72 30.53 22.28 18.84
C MET A 72 30.17 23.38 17.83
N ASP A 73 30.24 23.11 16.53
CA ASP A 73 29.87 24.07 15.49
C ASP A 73 28.37 24.36 15.48
N ARG A 74 27.55 23.35 15.77
CA ARG A 74 26.09 23.50 15.96
C ARG A 74 25.77 24.33 17.20
N ALA A 75 26.43 24.08 18.32
CA ALA A 75 26.22 24.87 19.54
C ALA A 75 26.55 26.35 19.29
N LYS A 76 27.67 26.65 18.63
CA LYS A 76 28.04 28.02 18.25
C LYS A 76 27.01 28.67 17.32
N ASN A 77 26.55 27.96 16.29
CA ASN A 77 25.53 28.48 15.38
C ASN A 77 24.16 28.67 16.06
N THR A 78 23.76 27.74 16.93
CA THR A 78 22.51 27.85 17.70
C THR A 78 22.56 29.05 18.64
N VAL A 79 23.65 29.24 19.38
CA VAL A 79 23.81 30.43 20.25
C VAL A 79 23.81 31.72 19.41
N ARG A 80 24.51 31.72 18.27
CA ARG A 80 24.56 32.89 17.36
C ARG A 80 23.20 33.22 16.72
N ILE A 81 22.38 32.23 16.42
CA ILE A 81 21.06 32.46 15.83
C ILE A 81 20.03 32.79 16.92
N ALA A 82 20.04 32.05 18.03
CA ALA A 82 19.04 32.16 19.09
C ALA A 82 19.24 33.38 20.00
N ILE A 83 20.47 33.67 20.41
CA ILE A 83 20.75 34.81 21.31
C ILE A 83 21.02 36.08 20.53
N PHE A 84 21.84 36.01 19.47
CA PHE A 84 22.20 37.20 18.71
C PHE A 84 21.19 37.54 17.61
N GLN A 85 20.12 36.76 17.43
CA GLN A 85 19.05 37.02 16.45
C GLN A 85 19.58 37.32 15.05
N TYR A 86 20.74 36.74 14.68
CA TYR A 86 21.52 37.17 13.53
C TYR A 86 20.81 36.93 12.18
N ARG A 87 19.77 36.10 12.17
CA ARG A 87 18.91 35.84 11.00
C ARG A 87 17.59 36.62 11.01
N GLN A 88 17.29 37.40 12.04
CA GLN A 88 16.11 38.27 12.01
C GLN A 88 16.41 39.47 11.11
N PRO A 89 15.72 39.60 9.97
CA PRO A 89 16.05 40.58 8.93
C PRO A 89 15.69 42.02 9.29
N ARG A 90 15.11 42.26 10.49
CA ARG A 90 14.22 43.38 10.80
C ARG A 90 12.89 43.23 10.07
#